data_AF-A0A1K1S3D8-F1
#
_entry.id   AF-A0A1K1S3D8-F1
#
_cell.length_a   1.000
_cell.length_b   1.000
_cell.length_c   1.000
_cell.angle_alpha   90.00
_cell.angle_beta   90.00
_cell.angle_gamma   90.00
#
_symmetry.space_group_name_H-M   'P 1'
#
loop_
_entity.id
_entity.type
_entity.pdbx_description
1 polymer ?
#
loop_
_entity_poly.entity_id
_entity_poly.type
_entity_poly.pdbx_seq_one_letter_code
_entity_poly.pdbx_strand_id
1 'polypeptide(L)'
;MVLKLYPEHKKLALNRDIVHRGAGTKGVMQYGVVVFHLQQVLSHFARQKKYDMFYIGVTSNKEARLKDHQVNKPDYTWMVPVYEEDAINVSNAFDLMEQEAIDFFRTGFTDTNSGQKLACGNGPRGASPKMCLYVLVREKPGLNGKT
;
A
#
# COMPACT_ATOMS: atom_id res chain seq x y z
N MET A 1 -3.30 -15.20 11.27
CA MET A 1 -2.64 -15.35 9.95
C MET A 1 -1.28 -14.66 10.04
N VAL A 2 -0.28 -15.08 9.27
CA VAL A 2 1.02 -14.36 9.18
C VAL A 2 0.96 -13.42 7.97
N LEU A 3 1.36 -12.16 8.14
CA LEU A 3 1.50 -11.17 7.06
C LEU A 3 2.36 -11.72 5.92
N LYS A 4 1.88 -11.60 4.68
CA LYS A 4 2.58 -12.09 3.47
C LYS A 4 2.59 -11.04 2.37
N LEU A 5 3.57 -11.12 1.46
CA LEU A 5 3.52 -10.36 0.21
C LEU A 5 2.32 -10.82 -0.63
N TYR A 6 1.66 -9.84 -1.24
CA TYR A 6 0.57 -10.11 -2.15
C TYR A 6 1.11 -10.82 -3.40
N PRO A 7 0.48 -11.92 -3.86
CA PRO A 7 1.01 -12.68 -4.98
C PRO A 7 1.17 -11.82 -6.25
N GLU A 8 2.35 -11.88 -6.87
CA GLU A 8 2.71 -11.03 -8.01
C GLU A 8 1.68 -11.10 -9.16
N HIS A 9 1.25 -12.31 -9.54
CA HIS A 9 0.24 -12.49 -10.59
C HIS A 9 -1.12 -11.83 -10.26
N LYS A 10 -1.49 -11.74 -8.96
CA LYS A 10 -2.70 -11.03 -8.54
C LYS A 10 -2.47 -9.53 -8.51
N LYS A 11 -1.26 -9.08 -8.10
CA LYS A 11 -0.86 -7.67 -8.19
C LYS A 11 -0.95 -7.16 -9.62
N LEU A 12 -0.44 -7.92 -10.59
CA LEU A 12 -0.53 -7.58 -12.01
C LEU A 12 -1.97 -7.43 -12.51
N ALA A 13 -2.91 -8.21 -11.97
CA ALA A 13 -4.33 -8.08 -12.31
C ALA A 13 -4.98 -6.82 -11.71
N LEU A 14 -4.44 -6.28 -10.62
CA LEU A 14 -4.89 -5.03 -10.00
C LEU A 14 -4.28 -3.79 -10.65
N ASN A 15 -3.06 -3.94 -11.15
CA ASN A 15 -2.18 -2.88 -11.62
C ASN A 15 -1.72 -3.14 -13.07
N ARG A 16 -2.62 -3.64 -13.94
CA ARG A 16 -2.27 -4.10 -15.30
C ARG A 16 -1.62 -3.00 -16.16
N ASP A 17 -1.90 -1.73 -15.84
CA ASP A 17 -1.37 -0.55 -16.54
C ASP A 17 -0.07 0.03 -15.93
N ILE A 18 0.49 -0.59 -14.87
CA ILE A 18 1.49 0.05 -13.97
C ILE A 18 2.69 -0.83 -13.68
N VAL A 19 2.92 -1.92 -14.42
CA VAL A 19 4.30 -2.41 -14.59
C VAL A 19 5.00 -1.55 -15.62
N HIS A 20 4.89 -0.23 -15.47
CA HIS A 20 5.78 0.69 -16.13
C HIS A 20 6.93 0.93 -15.18
N ARG A 21 7.98 0.15 -15.47
CA ARG A 21 9.38 0.47 -15.19
C ARG A 21 9.56 1.99 -15.18
N GLY A 22 10.34 2.49 -14.22
CA GLY A 22 10.84 3.86 -14.18
C GLY A 22 11.80 4.14 -15.34
N ALA A 23 11.36 3.91 -16.58
CA ALA A 23 12.07 4.24 -17.78
C ALA A 23 11.80 5.70 -18.11
N GLY A 24 12.72 6.55 -17.68
CA GLY A 24 13.04 7.76 -18.43
C GLY A 24 12.41 9.04 -17.88
N THR A 25 13.32 9.83 -17.29
CA THR A 25 13.39 11.29 -17.44
C THR A 25 12.25 12.16 -16.89
N LYS A 26 12.67 13.05 -15.99
CA LYS A 26 11.97 14.24 -15.45
C LYS A 26 11.05 13.99 -14.25
N GLY A 27 11.67 13.85 -13.08
CA GLY A 27 11.62 14.84 -11.98
C GLY A 27 10.28 15.33 -11.43
N VAL A 28 9.14 14.84 -11.89
CA VAL A 28 7.82 15.17 -11.35
C VAL A 28 7.08 13.86 -11.17
N MET A 29 7.25 13.28 -9.99
CA MET A 29 6.32 12.32 -9.42
C MET A 29 4.91 12.87 -9.65
N GLN A 30 4.14 12.27 -10.57
CA GLN A 30 2.75 12.68 -10.76
C GLN A 30 1.95 12.11 -9.59
N TYR A 31 1.92 12.84 -8.47
CA TYR A 31 1.14 12.54 -7.27
C TYR A 31 -0.25 11.97 -7.59
N GLY A 32 -0.94 12.56 -8.57
CA GLY A 32 -2.27 12.09 -9.02
C GLY A 32 -2.30 10.65 -9.51
N VAL A 33 -1.24 10.18 -10.18
CA VAL A 33 -1.11 8.80 -10.65
C VAL A 33 -1.00 7.84 -9.46
N VAL A 34 -0.16 8.18 -8.48
CA VAL A 34 0.00 7.37 -7.26
C VAL A 34 -1.29 7.29 -6.45
N VAL A 35 -1.97 8.41 -6.25
CA VAL A 35 -3.26 8.44 -5.54
C VAL A 35 -4.29 7.60 -6.27
N PHE A 36 -4.40 7.74 -7.59
CA PHE A 36 -5.31 6.96 -8.40
C PHE A 36 -5.06 5.45 -8.26
N HIS A 37 -3.81 5.01 -8.21
CA HIS A 37 -3.48 3.59 -8.05
C HIS A 37 -3.75 3.07 -6.64
N LEU A 38 -3.47 3.87 -5.63
CA LEU A 38 -3.88 3.56 -4.26
C LEU A 38 -5.41 3.39 -4.20
N GLN A 39 -6.19 4.25 -4.87
CA GLN A 39 -7.64 4.08 -4.95
C GLN A 39 -8.04 2.76 -5.62
N GLN A 40 -7.40 2.36 -6.72
CA GLN A 40 -7.68 1.08 -7.39
C GLN A 40 -7.41 -0.12 -6.48
N VAL A 41 -6.25 -0.15 -5.83
CA VAL A 41 -5.87 -1.22 -4.89
C VAL A 41 -6.85 -1.26 -3.72
N LEU A 42 -7.11 -0.12 -3.07
CA LEU A 42 -8.04 -0.04 -1.94
C LEU A 42 -9.48 -0.40 -2.33
N SER A 43 -9.93 -0.02 -3.53
CA SER A 43 -11.25 -0.41 -4.06
C SER A 43 -11.38 -1.93 -4.19
N HIS A 44 -10.35 -2.61 -4.71
CA HIS A 44 -10.35 -4.07 -4.81
C HIS A 44 -10.49 -4.76 -3.45
N PHE A 45 -9.74 -4.29 -2.45
CA PHE A 45 -9.83 -4.86 -1.10
C PHE A 45 -11.14 -4.50 -0.40
N ALA A 46 -11.63 -3.26 -0.54
CA ALA A 46 -12.91 -2.82 0.03
C ALA A 46 -14.09 -3.65 -0.50
N ARG A 47 -14.14 -3.91 -1.81
CA ARG A 47 -15.22 -4.68 -2.46
C ARG A 47 -15.32 -6.13 -2.00
N GLN A 48 -14.21 -6.71 -1.53
CA GLN A 48 -14.21 -8.07 -1.01
C GLN A 48 -14.87 -8.20 0.36
N LYS A 49 -15.20 -7.08 1.04
CA LYS A 49 -15.91 -7.00 2.34
C LYS A 49 -15.27 -7.73 3.52
N LYS A 50 -14.21 -8.49 3.29
CA LYS A 50 -13.44 -9.23 4.28
C LYS A 50 -12.27 -8.44 4.87
N TYR A 51 -11.93 -7.29 4.29
CA TYR A 51 -10.89 -6.40 4.78
C TYR A 51 -11.50 -5.16 5.42
N ASP A 52 -10.84 -4.59 6.42
CA ASP A 52 -11.36 -3.42 7.18
C ASP A 52 -10.34 -2.31 7.45
N MET A 53 -9.05 -2.61 7.38
CA MET A 53 -7.99 -1.63 7.60
C MET A 53 -6.90 -1.74 6.54
N PHE A 54 -6.29 -0.60 6.26
CA PHE A 54 -5.08 -0.51 5.47
C PHE A 54 -4.06 0.41 6.13
N TYR A 55 -2.79 0.21 5.78
CA TYR A 55 -1.68 1.05 6.20
C TYR A 55 -0.78 1.31 5.00
N ILE A 56 -0.49 2.57 4.71
CA ILE A 56 0.44 2.97 3.63
C ILE A 56 1.85 3.01 4.21
N GLY A 57 2.83 2.49 3.51
CA GLY A 57 4.21 2.64 3.93
C GLY A 57 5.16 2.68 2.76
N VAL A 58 6.37 3.14 3.05
CA VAL A 58 7.48 3.12 2.09
C VAL A 58 8.68 2.37 2.66
N THR A 59 9.45 1.72 1.80
CA THR A 59 10.68 0.99 2.17
C THR A 59 11.71 0.99 1.06
N SER A 60 12.99 0.89 1.39
CA SER A 60 14.08 0.58 0.45
C SER A 60 14.34 -0.93 0.31
N ASN A 61 13.85 -1.73 1.25
CA ASN A 61 13.98 -3.19 1.24
C ASN A 61 12.65 -3.83 1.64
N LYS A 62 12.03 -4.54 0.69
CA LYS A 62 10.70 -5.15 0.88
C LYS A 62 10.77 -6.34 1.83
N GLU A 63 11.76 -7.21 1.67
CA GLU A 63 11.88 -8.42 2.49
C GLU A 63 12.15 -8.08 3.96
N ALA A 64 13.06 -7.14 4.22
CA ALA A 64 13.37 -6.69 5.58
C ALA A 64 12.16 -6.01 6.22
N ARG A 65 11.45 -5.15 5.49
CA ARG A 65 10.26 -4.47 5.99
C ARG A 65 9.08 -5.43 6.22
N LEU A 66 8.92 -6.44 5.38
CA LEU A 66 7.92 -7.49 5.59
C LEU A 66 8.19 -8.23 6.91
N LYS A 67 9.44 -8.62 7.16
CA LYS A 67 9.85 -9.29 8.41
C LYS A 67 9.60 -8.41 9.64
N ASP A 68 9.92 -7.13 9.56
CA ASP A 68 9.64 -6.14 10.60
C ASP A 68 8.13 -6.05 10.91
N HIS A 69 7.29 -5.92 9.88
CA HIS A 69 5.83 -5.86 10.06
C HIS A 69 5.22 -7.19 10.52
N GLN A 70 5.80 -8.34 10.18
CA GLN A 70 5.35 -9.62 10.71
C GLN A 70 5.45 -9.68 12.25
N VAL A 71 6.43 -8.97 12.83
CA VAL A 71 6.62 -8.85 14.28
C VAL A 71 5.76 -7.72 14.85
N ASN A 72 5.80 -6.54 14.23
CA ASN A 72 5.27 -5.30 14.80
C ASN A 72 3.83 -4.95 14.37
N LYS A 73 3.31 -5.60 13.33
CA LYS A 73 1.96 -5.41 12.78
C LYS A 73 1.31 -6.75 12.42
N PRO A 74 1.23 -7.71 13.37
CA PRO A 74 0.80 -9.08 13.10
C PRO A 74 -0.66 -9.19 12.64
N ASP A 75 -1.47 -8.17 12.91
CA ASP A 75 -2.89 -8.15 12.50
C ASP A 75 -3.07 -7.97 10.99
N TYR A 76 -2.08 -7.43 10.28
CA TYR A 76 -2.18 -7.24 8.84
C TYR A 76 -1.90 -8.55 8.09
N THR A 77 -2.62 -8.75 6.99
CA THR A 77 -2.60 -10.01 6.23
C THR A 77 -1.75 -9.93 4.98
N TRP A 78 -1.87 -8.82 4.24
CA TRP A 78 -1.16 -8.61 2.98
C TRP A 78 -0.26 -7.40 3.04
N MET A 79 0.91 -7.49 2.43
CA MET A 79 1.74 -6.36 2.00
C MET A 79 1.69 -6.31 0.47
N VAL A 80 1.15 -5.22 -0.07
CA VAL A 80 0.90 -5.02 -1.50
C VAL A 80 1.83 -3.91 -1.99
N PRO A 81 2.90 -4.22 -2.72
CA PRO A 81 3.70 -3.19 -3.39
C PRO A 81 2.84 -2.48 -4.43
N VAL A 82 2.83 -1.15 -4.41
CA VAL A 82 2.02 -0.31 -5.30
C VAL A 82 2.88 0.39 -6.33
N TYR A 83 4.05 0.88 -5.90
CA TYR A 83 5.01 1.56 -6.77
C TYR A 83 6.44 1.22 -6.36
N GLU A 84 7.32 1.00 -7.33
CA GLU A 84 8.72 0.61 -7.14
C GLU A 84 9.60 1.38 -8.12
N GLU A 85 10.71 1.94 -7.64
CA GLU A 85 11.77 2.50 -8.49
C GLU A 85 12.96 1.56 -8.57
N ASP A 86 13.61 1.53 -9.74
CA ASP A 86 14.75 0.65 -10.04
C ASP A 86 16.05 1.08 -9.31
N ALA A 87 16.09 2.29 -8.75
CA ALA A 87 17.24 2.82 -8.02
C ALA A 87 16.81 3.65 -6.80
N ILE A 88 17.72 3.77 -5.82
CA ILE A 88 17.52 4.68 -4.68
C ILE A 88 17.51 6.10 -5.23
N ASN A 89 16.32 6.67 -5.37
CA ASN A 89 16.17 8.09 -5.56
C ASN A 89 16.59 8.75 -4.23
N VAL A 90 17.74 9.42 -4.24
CA VAL A 90 18.31 10.10 -3.06
C VAL A 90 17.47 11.32 -2.64
N SER A 91 16.35 11.58 -3.31
CA SER A 91 15.47 12.72 -3.09
C SER A 91 14.33 12.39 -2.14
N ASN A 92 13.86 13.40 -1.40
CA ASN A 92 12.70 13.36 -0.49
C ASN A 92 11.35 13.03 -1.19
N ALA A 93 11.35 12.69 -2.47
CA ALA A 93 10.15 12.54 -3.29
C ALA A 93 9.21 11.43 -2.79
N PHE A 94 9.76 10.28 -2.36
CA PHE A 94 8.97 9.20 -1.76
C PHE A 94 8.41 9.55 -0.38
N ASP A 95 9.14 10.35 0.40
CA ASP A 95 8.69 10.77 1.72
C ASP A 95 7.56 11.78 1.61
N LEU A 96 7.67 12.73 0.67
CA LEU A 96 6.58 13.65 0.32
C LEU A 96 5.36 12.89 -0.20
N MET A 97 5.57 11.92 -1.11
CA MET A 97 4.49 11.09 -1.64
C MET A 97 3.79 10.27 -0.54
N GLU A 98 4.55 9.64 0.36
CA GLU A 98 3.97 8.92 1.51
C GLU A 98 3.12 9.84 2.36
N GLN A 99 3.65 11.03 2.69
CA GLN A 99 2.97 11.99 3.53
C GLN A 99 1.68 12.49 2.87
N GLU A 100 1.73 12.88 1.60
CA GLU A 100 0.56 13.35 0.86
C GLU A 100 -0.49 12.25 0.67
N ALA A 101 -0.07 10.99 0.48
CA ALA A 101 -0.99 9.87 0.42
C ALA A 101 -1.67 9.60 1.78
N ILE A 102 -0.90 9.64 2.88
CA ILE A 102 -1.44 9.51 4.23
C ILE A 102 -2.42 10.64 4.52
N ASP A 103 -2.07 11.89 4.17
CA ASP A 103 -2.93 13.07 4.38
C ASP A 103 -4.24 12.96 3.60
N PHE A 104 -4.16 12.52 2.33
CA PHE A 104 -5.32 12.29 1.49
C PHE A 104 -6.26 11.20 2.05
N PHE A 105 -5.70 10.09 2.53
CA PHE A 105 -6.47 8.93 2.99
C PHE A 105 -6.69 8.88 4.51
N ARG A 106 -6.33 9.93 5.25
CA ARG A 106 -6.34 9.94 6.72
C ARG A 106 -7.69 9.59 7.33
N THR A 107 -8.78 9.99 6.69
CA THR A 107 -10.16 9.70 7.13
C THR A 107 -10.64 8.27 6.80
N GLY A 108 -9.75 7.46 6.24
CA GLY A 108 -10.06 6.18 5.59
C GLY A 108 -10.48 6.35 4.13
N PHE A 109 -10.74 5.23 3.48
CA PHE A 109 -11.16 5.16 2.08
C PHE A 109 -12.56 4.56 1.99
N THR A 110 -13.44 5.19 1.21
CA THR A 110 -14.79 4.66 0.92
C THR A 110 -14.89 4.39 -0.58
N ASP A 111 -15.09 3.14 -0.98
CA ASP A 111 -15.36 2.79 -2.38
C ASP A 111 -16.78 3.26 -2.73
N THR A 112 -16.88 4.28 -3.58
CA THR A 112 -18.15 4.92 -3.96
C THR A 112 -19.12 3.96 -4.65
N ASN A 113 -18.61 2.92 -5.30
CA ASN A 113 -19.42 1.92 -6.01
C ASN A 113 -20.10 0.91 -5.07
N SER A 114 -19.41 0.49 -4.00
CA SER A 114 -19.92 -0.53 -3.06
C SER A 114 -20.34 0.01 -1.70
N GLY A 115 -20.06 1.29 -1.42
CA GLY A 115 -20.24 1.92 -0.12
C GLY A 115 -19.36 1.34 0.99
N GLN A 116 -18.42 0.45 0.66
CA GLN A 116 -17.54 -0.19 1.65
C GLN A 116 -16.41 0.73 2.06
N LYS A 117 -16.09 0.73 3.35
CA LYS A 117 -15.05 1.57 3.94
C LYS A 117 -13.89 0.75 4.48
N LEU A 118 -12.67 1.24 4.26
CA LEU A 118 -11.46 0.81 4.94
C LEU A 118 -10.93 1.94 5.82
N ALA A 119 -10.52 1.65 7.04
CA ALA A 119 -9.90 2.63 7.94
C ALA A 119 -8.38 2.74 7.67
N CYS A 120 -7.85 3.95 7.75
CA CYS A 120 -6.42 4.22 7.66
C CYS A 120 -5.76 3.96 9.03
N GLY A 121 -4.79 3.06 9.08
CA GLY A 121 -4.06 2.68 10.30
C GLY A 121 -2.71 3.40 10.48
N ASN A 122 -2.43 4.42 9.66
CA ASN A 122 -1.18 5.18 9.73
C ASN A 122 -1.12 6.10 10.96
N GLY A 123 0.00 6.04 11.70
CA GLY A 123 0.38 7.09 12.66
C GLY A 123 1.19 8.21 11.99
N PRO A 124 1.60 9.26 12.74
CA PRO A 124 2.39 10.36 12.17
C PRO A 124 3.82 9.92 11.80
N ARG A 125 4.15 10.10 10.52
CA ARG A 125 5.47 9.96 9.83
C ARG A 125 6.03 8.54 9.62
N GLY A 126 6.65 8.34 8.45
CA GLY A 126 7.46 7.17 8.06
C GLY A 126 8.95 7.50 7.87
N ALA A 127 9.82 6.49 7.77
CA ALA A 127 11.29 6.62 7.92
C ALA A 127 12.16 6.61 6.63
N SER A 128 12.83 7.71 6.27
CA SER A 128 13.70 7.88 5.08
C SER A 128 14.97 7.00 5.06
N PRO A 129 15.62 6.71 3.89
CA PRO A 129 15.18 6.87 2.47
C PRO A 129 14.62 5.56 1.88
N LYS A 130 13.76 5.66 0.86
CA LYS A 130 12.91 4.52 0.39
C LYS A 130 12.78 4.43 -1.14
N MET A 131 12.48 3.23 -1.66
CA MET A 131 12.36 2.90 -3.11
C MET A 131 11.01 2.27 -3.50
N CYS A 132 10.17 1.93 -2.53
CA CYS A 132 8.95 1.18 -2.74
C CYS A 132 7.85 1.73 -1.86
N LEU A 133 6.72 2.12 -2.45
CA LEU A 133 5.46 2.41 -1.78
C LEU A 133 4.61 1.13 -1.75
N TYR A 134 4.11 0.78 -0.58
CA TYR A 134 3.27 -0.39 -0.36
C TYR A 134 2.06 -0.06 0.52
N VAL A 135 1.07 -0.95 0.47
CA VAL A 135 -0.08 -0.94 1.37
C VAL A 135 -0.12 -2.25 2.14
N LEU A 136 -0.22 -2.20 3.46
CA LEU A 136 -0.65 -3.34 4.25
C LEU A 136 -2.18 -3.38 4.28
N VAL A 137 -2.78 -4.56 4.21
CA VAL A 137 -4.24 -4.75 4.31
C VAL A 137 -4.56 -5.79 5.38
N ARG A 138 -5.46 -5.44 6.30
CA ARG A 138 -5.93 -6.32 7.38
C ARG A 138 -7.26 -6.95 7.02
N GLU A 139 -7.35 -8.26 7.22
CA GLU A 139 -8.61 -9.02 7.19
C GLU A 139 -9.37 -8.85 8.51
N LYS A 140 -10.69 -8.71 8.43
CA LYS A 140 -11.59 -8.53 9.57
C LYS A 140 -11.42 -9.68 10.57
N PRO A 141 -11.36 -9.39 11.88
CA PRO A 141 -11.41 -10.43 12.91
C PRO A 141 -12.70 -11.25 12.77
N GLY A 142 -12.59 -12.58 12.73
CA GLY A 142 -13.75 -13.50 12.75
C GLY A 142 -14.19 -14.10 11.41
N LEU A 143 -13.60 -13.72 10.27
CA LEU A 143 -13.89 -14.37 8.97
C LEU A 143 -13.02 -15.60 8.69
N ASN A 144 -11.96 -15.82 9.46
CA ASN A 144 -11.25 -17.09 9.54
C ASN A 144 -11.75 -17.84 10.78
N GLY A 145 -12.89 -18.51 10.63
CA GLY A 145 -13.35 -19.50 11.60
C GLY A 145 -12.24 -20.54 11.85
N LYS A 146 -11.67 -20.49 13.04
CA LYS A 146 -11.10 -21.66 13.72
C LYS A 146 -11.71 -21.68 15.12
N THR A 147 -12.86 -22.32 15.22
CA THR A 147 -13.13 -23.23 16.36
C THR A 147 -12.31 -24.49 16.15
#